data_AF-A0AA39HI29-F1
#
_entry.id   AF-A0AA39HI29-F1
#
_cell.length_a   1.000
_cell.length_b   1.000
_cell.length_c   1.000
_cell.angle_alpha   90.00
_cell.angle_beta   90.00
_cell.angle_gamma   90.00
#
_symmetry.space_group_name_H-M   'P 1'
#
loop_
_entity.id
_entity.type
_entity.pdbx_description
1 polymer ?
#
loop_
_entity_poly.entity_id
_entity_poly.type
_entity_poly.pdbx_seq_one_letter_code
_entity_poly.pdbx_strand_id
1 'polypeptide(L)'
;MDRNSICCWTTWKGCLGWTRHLHRRDTVRHFLHHPAMKFFAFFLAFFFAFFALTFAADPKKEALGPCVAGECPPGFECLEKLCYQKND
;
A
#
# COMPACT_ATOMS: atom_id res chain seq x y z
N MET A 1 29.17 37.17 23.37
CA MET A 1 30.50 37.14 22.71
C MET A 1 30.54 35.91 21.85
N ASP A 2 29.94 36.02 20.67
CA ASP A 2 30.00 35.02 19.61
C ASP A 2 31.40 34.98 19.00
N ARG A 3 31.97 33.78 18.87
CA ARG A 3 33.12 33.54 17.99
C ARG A 3 33.10 32.10 17.46
N ASN A 4 32.83 32.01 16.17
CA ASN A 4 33.44 31.08 15.24
C ASN A 4 33.01 29.61 15.26
N SER A 5 31.81 29.37 14.73
CA SER A 5 31.51 28.13 14.02
C SER A 5 32.15 28.21 12.62
N ILE A 6 33.34 27.62 12.43
CA ILE A 6 33.94 27.38 11.12
C ILE A 6 34.30 25.90 11.04
N CYS A 7 33.36 25.08 10.60
CA CYS A 7 33.69 23.83 9.93
C CYS A 7 33.68 24.11 8.42
N CYS A 8 34.86 24.40 7.87
CA CYS A 8 35.03 24.56 6.42
C CYS A 8 34.73 23.23 5.72
N TRP A 9 33.67 23.25 4.92
CA TRP A 9 33.46 22.32 3.82
C TRP A 9 34.56 22.54 2.78
N THR A 10 35.50 21.60 2.65
CA THR A 10 36.08 21.10 1.38
C THR A 10 37.32 20.25 1.71
N THR A 11 37.08 18.95 1.84
CA THR A 11 38.01 17.81 1.62
C THR A 11 39.50 18.09 1.37
N TRP A 12 40.39 17.54 2.22
CA TRP A 12 41.38 16.53 1.82
C TRP A 12 42.16 15.94 3.01
N LYS A 13 42.19 14.60 3.05
CA LYS A 13 43.11 13.68 3.74
C LYS A 13 44.00 14.23 4.88
N GLY A 14 43.78 13.70 6.09
CA GLY A 14 44.84 13.54 7.09
C GLY A 14 44.66 14.33 8.38
N CYS A 15 43.82 13.82 9.29
CA CYS A 15 44.02 14.01 10.73
C CYS A 15 44.17 12.63 11.35
N LEU A 16 45.40 12.11 11.29
CA LEU A 16 45.84 11.01 12.14
C LEU A 16 45.93 11.54 13.57
N GLY A 17 45.01 11.10 14.42
CA GLY A 17 44.99 11.41 15.84
C GLY A 17 44.04 10.45 16.55
N TRP A 18 44.58 9.31 16.98
CA TRP A 18 43.90 8.34 17.83
C TRP A 18 43.54 8.98 19.17
N THR A 19 42.28 8.92 19.59
CA THR A 19 41.88 8.31 20.88
C THR A 19 40.36 8.32 21.10
N ARG A 20 39.82 7.09 21.17
CA ARG A 20 38.95 6.61 22.25
C ARG A 20 37.42 6.85 22.15
N HIS A 21 36.74 5.72 21.97
CA HIS A 21 35.37 5.39 22.41
C HIS A 21 34.17 6.12 21.75
N LEU A 22 33.95 5.85 20.46
CA LEU A 22 32.57 5.70 19.97
C LEU A 22 32.06 4.32 20.40
N HIS A 23 31.25 4.31 21.46
CA HIS A 23 30.48 3.14 21.85
C HIS A 23 29.53 2.78 20.71
N ARG A 24 29.91 1.74 19.98
CA ARG A 24 29.11 0.96 19.04
C ARG A 24 27.70 0.73 19.60
N ARG A 25 26.67 1.33 19.00
CA ARG A 25 25.29 0.81 19.07
C ARG A 25 25.04 -0.01 17.80
N ASP A 26 25.54 -1.24 17.81
CA ASP A 26 25.11 -2.28 16.86
C ASP A 26 24.09 -3.18 17.57
N THR A 27 22.89 -2.67 17.84
CA THR A 27 21.72 -3.47 18.27
C THR A 27 20.58 -3.40 17.27
N VAL A 28 20.91 -3.24 15.99
CA VAL A 28 19.93 -3.31 14.90
C VAL A 28 20.38 -4.39 13.93
N ARG A 29 20.16 -5.68 14.24
CA ARG A 29 20.06 -6.76 13.21
C ARG A 29 19.76 -8.20 13.67
N HIS A 30 19.32 -8.50 14.90
CA HIS A 30 19.23 -9.90 15.35
C HIS A 30 17.87 -10.36 15.91
N PHE A 31 16.74 -9.81 15.48
CA PHE A 31 15.42 -10.32 15.93
C PHE A 31 14.34 -10.51 14.85
N LEU A 32 14.70 -10.49 13.56
CA LEU A 32 13.71 -10.57 12.47
C LEU A 32 13.92 -11.78 11.54
N HIS A 33 14.09 -12.98 12.10
CA HIS A 33 14.19 -14.20 11.28
C HIS A 33 13.53 -15.44 11.94
N HIS A 34 12.28 -15.30 12.40
CA HIS A 34 11.43 -16.47 12.68
C HIS A 34 10.76 -16.96 11.38
N PRO A 35 11.00 -18.20 10.92
CA PRO A 35 10.49 -18.72 9.64
C PRO A 35 8.95 -18.91 9.62
N ALA A 36 8.31 -18.98 10.78
CA ALA A 36 6.87 -19.24 10.89
C ALA A 36 5.97 -18.07 10.44
N MET A 37 6.40 -16.82 10.65
CA MET A 37 5.56 -15.65 10.30
C MET A 37 5.55 -15.34 8.80
N LYS A 38 6.55 -15.81 8.05
CA LYS A 38 6.64 -15.60 6.60
C LYS A 38 5.58 -16.44 5.88
N PHE A 39 5.40 -17.70 6.27
CA PHE A 39 4.37 -18.57 5.70
C PHE A 39 2.96 -18.00 5.87
N PHE A 40 2.66 -17.45 7.04
CA PHE A 40 1.36 -16.85 7.31
C PHE A 40 1.12 -15.60 6.47
N ALA A 41 2.13 -14.73 6.33
CA ALA A 41 2.04 -13.54 5.49
C ALA A 41 1.81 -13.89 4.00
N PHE A 42 2.50 -14.90 3.47
CA PHE A 42 2.27 -15.38 2.11
C PHE A 42 0.87 -15.96 1.91
N PHE A 43 0.39 -16.75 2.87
CA PHE A 43 -0.93 -17.37 2.80
C PHE A 43 -2.05 -16.33 2.86
N LEU A 44 -1.93 -15.33 3.74
CA LEU A 44 -2.86 -14.21 3.78
C LEU A 44 -2.83 -13.38 2.50
N ALA A 45 -1.66 -13.02 1.99
CA ALA A 45 -1.55 -12.25 0.74
C ALA A 45 -2.17 -13.01 -0.44
N PHE A 46 -1.92 -14.31 -0.53
CA PHE A 46 -2.49 -15.16 -1.58
C PHE A 46 -4.01 -15.32 -1.44
N PHE A 47 -4.50 -15.56 -0.22
CA PHE A 47 -5.93 -15.67 0.05
C PHE A 47 -6.67 -14.35 -0.20
N PHE A 48 -6.12 -13.21 0.22
CA PHE A 48 -6.68 -11.90 -0.07
C PHE A 48 -6.67 -11.59 -1.58
N ALA A 49 -5.59 -11.92 -2.29
CA ALA A 49 -5.53 -11.74 -3.74
C ALA A 49 -6.56 -12.62 -4.46
N PHE A 50 -6.68 -13.89 -4.06
CA PHE A 50 -7.63 -14.82 -4.63
C PHE A 50 -9.08 -14.41 -4.33
N PHE A 51 -9.37 -14.04 -3.08
CA PHE A 51 -10.69 -13.57 -2.66
C PHE A 51 -11.08 -12.26 -3.38
N ALA A 52 -10.14 -11.32 -3.50
CA ALA A 52 -10.35 -10.09 -4.27
C ALA A 52 -10.62 -10.39 -5.75
N LEU A 53 -9.91 -11.35 -6.35
CA LEU A 53 -10.16 -11.80 -7.73
C LEU A 53 -11.55 -12.44 -7.90
N THR A 54 -12.00 -13.24 -6.93
CA THR A 54 -13.33 -13.85 -6.98
C THR A 54 -14.46 -12.83 -6.78
N PHE A 55 -14.25 -11.79 -5.96
CA PHE A 55 -15.30 -10.84 -5.60
C PHE A 55 -15.31 -9.58 -6.49
N ALA A 56 -14.21 -9.26 -7.18
CA ALA A 56 -14.12 -8.10 -8.06
C ALA A 56 -14.68 -8.34 -9.47
N ALA A 57 -15.11 -9.57 -9.79
CA ALA A 57 -15.71 -9.91 -11.06
C ALA A 57 -17.23 -9.71 -11.03
N ASP A 58 -17.67 -8.46 -10.82
CA ASP A 58 -19.04 -8.08 -11.16
C ASP A 58 -19.07 -7.83 -12.67
N PRO A 59 -19.85 -8.58 -13.48
CA PRO A 59 -20.09 -8.19 -14.85
C PRO A 59 -20.78 -6.84 -14.78
N LYS A 60 -20.03 -5.76 -15.08
CA LYS A 60 -20.57 -4.40 -15.07
C LYS A 60 -21.78 -4.38 -15.99
N LYS A 61 -22.98 -4.46 -15.38
CA LYS A 61 -24.21 -4.13 -16.08
C LYS A 61 -24.06 -2.64 -16.38
N GLU A 62 -23.88 -2.31 -17.66
CA GLU A 62 -23.77 -0.91 -18.05
C GLU A 62 -25.10 -0.22 -17.71
N ALA A 63 -25.02 0.80 -16.84
CA ALA A 63 -26.17 1.62 -16.53
C ALA A 63 -26.50 2.48 -17.75
N LEU A 64 -27.71 2.34 -18.28
CA LEU A 64 -28.16 3.12 -19.45
C LEU A 64 -28.53 4.55 -19.07
N GLY A 65 -28.93 4.78 -17.81
CA GLY A 65 -29.36 6.08 -17.31
C GLY A 65 -30.19 5.98 -16.03
N PRO A 66 -30.68 7.12 -15.50
CA PRO A 66 -31.57 7.15 -14.35
C PRO A 66 -32.96 6.63 -14.69
N CYS A 67 -33.64 6.05 -13.70
CA CYS A 67 -35.04 5.65 -13.86
C CYS A 67 -35.95 6.89 -13.94
N VAL A 68 -36.97 6.84 -14.78
CA VAL A 68 -37.96 7.92 -14.91
C VAL A 68 -39.21 7.49 -14.16
N ALA A 69 -39.60 8.23 -13.12
CA ALA A 69 -40.74 7.91 -12.26
C ALA A 69 -40.70 6.50 -11.62
N GLY A 70 -39.52 5.90 -11.47
CA GLY A 70 -39.34 4.55 -10.93
C GLY A 70 -39.46 3.45 -11.98
N GLU A 71 -39.60 3.79 -13.26
CA GLU A 71 -39.72 2.83 -14.37
C GLU A 71 -38.58 2.98 -15.40
N CYS A 72 -38.34 1.89 -16.12
CA CYS A 72 -37.40 1.78 -17.24
C CYS A 72 -38.13 1.23 -18.47
N PRO A 73 -37.58 1.37 -19.69
CA PRO A 73 -38.14 0.77 -20.89
C PRO A 73 -38.29 -0.76 -20.76
N PRO A 74 -39.17 -1.40 -21.56
CA PRO A 74 -39.33 -2.85 -21.52
C PRO A 74 -38.00 -3.56 -21.84
N GLY A 75 -37.68 -4.60 -21.07
CA GLY A 75 -36.39 -5.31 -21.13
C GLY A 75 -35.32 -4.77 -20.17
N PHE A 76 -35.66 -3.77 -19.36
CA PHE A 76 -34.76 -3.17 -18.37
C PHE A 76 -35.39 -3.17 -16.97
N GLU A 77 -34.55 -3.25 -15.96
CA GLU A 77 -34.92 -3.21 -14.55
C GLU A 77 -34.32 -1.97 -13.87
N CYS A 78 -35.11 -1.33 -13.00
CA CYS A 78 -34.64 -0.21 -12.19
C CYS A 78 -33.99 -0.75 -10.92
N LEU A 79 -32.66 -0.67 -10.83
CA LEU A 79 -31.89 -1.00 -9.62
C LEU A 79 -31.16 0.26 -9.16
N GLU A 80 -31.22 0.57 -7.86
CA GLU A 80 -30.49 1.73 -7.30
C GLU A 80 -30.72 3.08 -8.03
N LYS A 81 -31.92 3.29 -8.59
CA LYS A 81 -32.32 4.47 -9.40
C LYS A 81 -31.65 4.55 -10.78
N LEU A 82 -31.03 3.46 -11.24
CA LEU A 82 -30.43 3.32 -12.56
C LEU A 82 -31.10 2.18 -13.34
N CYS A 83 -31.24 2.34 -14.65
CA CYS A 83 -31.76 1.30 -15.53
C CYS A 83 -30.63 0.36 -15.97
N TYR A 84 -30.82 -0.93 -15.72
CA TYR A 84 -29.93 -2.01 -16.13
C TYR A 84 -30.66 -3.02 -17.01
N GLN A 85 -29.92 -3.73 -17.86
CA GLN A 85 -30.49 -4.78 -18.71
C GLN A 85 -30.98 -5.95 -17.84
N LYS A 86 -32.25 -6.30 -18.01
CA LYS A 86 -32.86 -7.44 -17.34
C LYS A 86 -32.52 -8.68 -18.19
N ASN A 87 -31.67 -9.56 -17.67
CA ASN A 87 -31.45 -10.88 -18.29
C ASN A 87 -32.61 -11.77 -17.85
N ASP A 88 -33.61 -11.95 -18.72
CA ASP A 88 -34.72 -12.92 -18.60
C ASP A 88 -34.28 -14.34 -19.00
#